data_AF-A0A060BSY5-F1
#
_entry.id   AF-A0A060BSY5-F1
#
_cell.length_a   1.000
_cell.length_b   1.000
_cell.length_c   1.000
_cell.angle_alpha   90.00
_cell.angle_beta   90.00
_cell.angle_gamma   90.00
#
_symmetry.space_group_name_H-M   'P 1'
#
loop_
_entity.id
_entity.type
_entity.pdbx_description
1 polymer ?
#
loop_
_entity_poly.entity_id
_entity_poly.type
_entity_poly.pdbx_seq_one_letter_code
_entity_poly.pdbx_strand_id
1 'polypeptide(L)'
;MDLHTRVVTVADIEKALTPRTKAVVVVHLYGYVADMPEIAALCRERGLILIEDAAQAIGTEVGGKKAGSFGDMAVFSFHSHKNLTTLGEGGMLYVRDPKLAALVPALRHNGHCAYDFARPDYWKPAMGNVDMPLLDGRMLQP
;
A
#
# COMPACT_ATOMS: atom_id res chain seq x y z
N MET A 1 21.57 -4.87 -4.72
CA MET A 1 20.71 -4.04 -5.59
C MET A 1 21.21 -4.26 -7.00
N ASP A 2 20.33 -4.42 -7.98
CA ASP A 2 20.75 -4.48 -9.38
C ASP A 2 21.27 -3.09 -9.80
N LEU A 3 22.51 -3.02 -10.29
CA LEU A 3 23.16 -1.76 -10.64
C LEU A 3 22.67 -1.18 -11.98
N HIS A 4 22.02 -1.98 -12.83
CA HIS A 4 21.46 -1.50 -14.10
C HIS A 4 20.07 -0.89 -13.89
N THR A 5 19.23 -1.55 -13.10
CA THR A 5 17.84 -1.14 -12.87
C THR A 5 17.65 -0.31 -11.60
N ARG A 6 18.61 -0.36 -10.67
CA ARG A 6 18.57 0.29 -9.34
C ARG A 6 17.45 -0.21 -8.42
N VAL A 7 16.83 -1.35 -8.75
CA VAL A 7 15.84 -1.98 -7.87
C VAL A 7 16.48 -3.06 -7.01
N VAL A 8 15.84 -3.34 -5.88
CA VAL A 8 16.28 -4.37 -4.93
C VAL A 8 16.03 -5.78 -5.49
N THR A 9 16.89 -6.72 -5.15
CA THR A 9 16.74 -8.15 -5.48
C THR A 9 16.31 -8.96 -4.26
N VAL A 10 15.81 -10.18 -4.45
CA VAL A 10 15.49 -11.07 -3.33
C VAL A 10 16.70 -11.29 -2.41
N ALA A 11 17.89 -11.45 -2.99
CA ALA A 11 19.12 -11.72 -2.25
C ALA A 11 19.55 -10.53 -1.37
N ASP A 12 19.22 -9.31 -1.76
CA ASP A 12 19.44 -8.13 -0.91
C ASP A 12 18.49 -8.13 0.29
N ILE A 13 17.22 -8.50 0.07
CA ILE A 13 16.20 -8.57 1.11
C ILE A 13 16.59 -9.63 2.14
N GLU A 14 16.91 -10.85 1.70
CA GLU A 14 17.31 -11.96 2.59
C GLU A 14 18.47 -11.59 3.51
N LYS A 15 19.48 -10.88 2.99
CA LYS A 15 20.63 -10.42 3.78
C LYS A 15 20.26 -9.39 4.85
N ALA A 16 19.19 -8.63 4.63
CA ALA A 16 18.72 -7.60 5.56
C ALA A 16 17.69 -8.13 6.58
N LEU A 17 17.17 -9.35 6.41
CA LEU A 17 16.18 -9.92 7.30
C LEU A 17 16.76 -10.19 8.69
N THR A 18 15.93 -9.95 9.70
CA THR A 18 16.20 -10.27 11.11
C THR A 18 14.95 -10.87 11.74
N PRO A 19 15.04 -11.49 12.93
CA PRO A 19 13.86 -11.95 13.67
C PRO A 19 12.86 -10.83 14.03
N ARG A 20 13.28 -9.56 13.98
CA ARG A 20 12.42 -8.40 14.23
C ARG A 20 11.75 -7.85 12.98
N THR A 21 12.14 -8.30 11.79
CA THR A 21 11.55 -7.80 10.53
C THR A 21 10.06 -8.15 10.48
N LYS A 22 9.22 -7.17 10.16
CA LYS A 22 7.76 -7.31 10.06
C LYS A 22 7.20 -7.03 8.68
N ALA A 23 7.89 -6.19 7.92
CA ALA A 23 7.48 -5.80 6.59
C ALA A 23 8.71 -5.59 5.69
N VAL A 24 8.48 -5.71 4.39
CA VAL A 24 9.43 -5.36 3.33
C VAL A 24 8.76 -4.33 2.44
N VAL A 25 9.45 -3.20 2.21
CA VAL A 25 9.00 -2.16 1.29
C VAL A 25 9.87 -2.22 0.05
N VAL A 26 9.26 -2.45 -1.12
CA VAL A 26 9.97 -2.60 -2.40
C VAL A 26 9.68 -1.43 -3.31
N VAL A 27 10.73 -0.68 -3.65
CA VAL A 27 10.63 0.49 -4.52
C VAL A 27 10.83 0.09 -5.99
N HIS A 28 9.88 0.48 -6.85
CA HIS A 28 9.98 0.34 -8.30
C HIS A 28 10.56 1.61 -8.93
N LEU A 29 11.89 1.72 -8.86
CA LEU A 29 12.59 2.95 -9.19
C LEU A 29 12.61 3.20 -10.71
N TYR A 30 12.35 4.45 -11.13
CA TYR A 30 12.33 4.89 -12.53
C TYR A 30 11.39 4.10 -13.45
N GLY A 31 10.39 3.42 -12.88
CA GLY A 31 9.48 2.55 -13.62
C GLY A 31 10.01 1.13 -13.86
N TYR A 32 11.22 0.80 -13.39
CA TYR A 32 11.67 -0.59 -13.33
C TYR A 32 10.97 -1.29 -12.17
N VAL A 33 10.27 -2.38 -12.48
CA VAL A 33 9.63 -3.23 -11.49
C VAL A 33 10.67 -4.25 -11.00
N ALA A 34 10.77 -4.45 -9.70
CA ALA A 34 11.61 -5.50 -9.13
C ALA A 34 11.07 -6.89 -9.54
N ASP A 35 11.85 -7.96 -9.32
CA ASP A 35 11.35 -9.32 -9.53
C ASP A 35 10.34 -9.70 -8.44
N MET A 36 9.13 -9.17 -8.60
CA MET A 36 8.06 -9.26 -7.60
C MET A 36 7.54 -10.67 -7.37
N PRO A 37 7.44 -11.57 -8.37
CA PRO A 37 7.12 -12.98 -8.12
C PRO A 37 8.02 -13.63 -7.07
N GLU A 38 9.34 -13.44 -7.17
CA GLU A 38 10.32 -14.03 -6.25
C GLU A 38 10.26 -13.39 -4.87
N ILE A 39 10.24 -12.06 -4.82
CA ILE A 39 10.12 -11.28 -3.58
C ILE A 39 8.82 -11.60 -2.82
N ALA A 40 7.70 -11.69 -3.53
CA ALA A 40 6.41 -12.01 -2.93
C ALA A 40 6.38 -13.44 -2.38
N ALA A 41 7.03 -14.40 -3.05
CA ALA A 41 7.17 -15.75 -2.54
C ALA A 41 7.97 -15.76 -1.22
N LEU A 42 9.11 -15.07 -1.16
CA LEU A 42 9.92 -14.94 0.06
C LEU A 42 9.11 -14.32 1.21
N CYS A 43 8.43 -13.19 0.96
CA CYS A 43 7.66 -12.51 2.01
C CYS A 43 6.54 -13.40 2.55
N ARG A 44 5.84 -14.12 1.67
CA ARG A 44 4.80 -15.08 2.06
C ARG A 44 5.37 -16.24 2.88
N GLU A 45 6.49 -16.83 2.47
CA GLU A 45 7.16 -17.91 3.22
C GLU A 45 7.57 -17.45 4.63
N ARG A 46 8.03 -16.21 4.75
CA ARG A 46 8.50 -15.63 6.02
C ARG A 46 7.39 -14.97 6.85
N GLY A 47 6.15 -14.94 6.36
CA GLY A 47 5.02 -14.28 7.03
C GLY A 47 5.22 -12.76 7.19
N LEU A 48 5.89 -12.11 6.24
CA LEU A 48 6.18 -10.68 6.23
C LEU A 48 5.14 -9.93 5.40
N ILE A 49 4.77 -8.73 5.86
CA ILE A 49 3.94 -7.81 5.07
C ILE A 49 4.77 -7.30 3.90
N LEU A 50 4.26 -7.42 2.68
CA LEU A 50 4.91 -6.87 1.49
C LEU A 50 4.21 -5.59 1.04
N ILE A 51 4.96 -4.49 0.97
CA ILE A 51 4.48 -3.18 0.53
C ILE A 51 5.23 -2.80 -0.74
N GLU A 52 4.50 -2.48 -1.81
CA GLU A 52 5.08 -1.92 -3.03
C GLU A 52 5.07 -0.39 -2.96
N ASP A 53 6.23 0.24 -3.11
CA ASP A 53 6.31 1.65 -3.49
C ASP A 53 6.36 1.73 -5.02
N ALA A 54 5.17 1.92 -5.59
CA ALA A 54 4.93 2.05 -7.02
C ALA A 54 4.82 3.52 -7.45
N ALA A 55 5.36 4.47 -6.67
CA ALA A 55 5.27 5.90 -6.93
C ALA A 55 5.84 6.33 -8.29
N GLN A 56 6.70 5.53 -8.91
CA GLN A 56 7.27 5.81 -10.24
C GLN A 56 6.94 4.71 -11.28
N ALA A 57 6.03 3.80 -10.96
CA ALA A 57 5.83 2.58 -11.76
C ALA A 57 4.36 2.30 -12.11
N ILE A 58 3.47 3.30 -11.98
CA ILE A 58 2.08 3.13 -12.38
C ILE A 58 1.96 2.73 -13.86
N GLY A 59 1.17 1.70 -14.14
CA GLY A 59 0.93 1.17 -15.48
C GLY A 59 1.89 0.05 -15.94
N THR A 60 3.04 -0.10 -15.27
CA THR A 60 4.02 -1.15 -15.55
C THR A 60 3.53 -2.53 -15.10
N GLU A 61 4.15 -3.60 -15.62
CA GLU A 61 3.78 -4.98 -15.28
C GLU A 61 4.96 -5.96 -15.40
N VAL A 62 4.85 -7.06 -14.66
CA VAL A 62 5.72 -8.23 -14.78
C VAL A 62 4.82 -9.45 -14.97
N GLY A 63 5.03 -10.22 -16.05
CA GLY A 63 4.23 -11.41 -16.33
C GLY A 63 2.73 -11.14 -16.47
N GLY A 64 2.35 -9.99 -17.05
CA GLY A 64 0.95 -9.56 -17.21
C GLY A 64 0.27 -9.08 -15.92
N LYS A 65 0.99 -9.03 -14.79
CA LYS A 65 0.47 -8.53 -13.51
C LYS A 65 1.03 -7.13 -13.23
N LYS A 66 0.13 -6.18 -12.94
CA LYS A 66 0.47 -4.77 -12.73
C LYS A 66 1.29 -4.53 -11.47
N ALA A 67 2.25 -3.62 -11.54
CA ALA A 67 2.97 -3.12 -10.37
C ALA A 67 1.99 -2.51 -9.36
N GLY A 68 2.25 -2.74 -8.08
CA GLY A 68 1.36 -2.39 -6.96
C GLY A 68 0.25 -3.42 -6.68
N SER A 69 0.26 -4.58 -7.33
CA SER A 69 -0.73 -5.66 -7.11
C SER A 69 -0.13 -6.98 -6.63
N PHE A 70 1.18 -7.02 -6.39
CA PHE A 70 1.91 -8.19 -5.90
C PHE A 70 1.89 -8.29 -4.37
N GLY A 71 2.07 -7.18 -3.66
CA GLY A 71 2.13 -7.10 -2.21
C GLY A 71 0.77 -7.09 -1.50
N ASP A 72 0.80 -6.95 -0.19
CA ASP A 72 -0.38 -6.73 0.66
C ASP A 72 -0.88 -5.29 0.57
N MET A 73 0.03 -4.36 0.29
CA MET A 73 -0.28 -2.94 0.09
C MET A 73 0.58 -2.37 -1.04
N ALA A 74 0.10 -1.29 -1.65
CA ALA A 74 0.92 -0.51 -2.58
C ALA A 74 0.63 0.98 -2.45
N VAL A 75 1.67 1.79 -2.63
CA VAL A 75 1.58 3.25 -2.60
C VAL A 75 1.91 3.80 -3.98
N PHE A 76 1.08 4.73 -4.45
CA PHE A 76 1.29 5.48 -5.67
C PHE A 76 1.35 6.97 -5.35
N SER A 77 2.14 7.71 -6.14
CA SER A 77 2.23 9.16 -6.07
C SER A 77 1.70 9.75 -7.36
N PHE A 78 0.95 10.83 -7.23
CA PHE A 78 0.42 11.62 -8.34
C PHE A 78 0.97 13.06 -8.37
N HIS A 79 2.14 13.25 -7.75
CA HIS A 79 2.90 14.49 -7.84
C HIS A 79 3.11 14.91 -9.31
N SER A 80 3.25 16.21 -9.56
CA SER A 80 3.40 16.82 -10.90
C SER A 80 4.44 16.16 -11.81
N HIS A 81 5.52 15.63 -11.26
CA HIS A 81 6.60 14.94 -11.99
C HIS A 81 6.41 13.42 -12.17
N LYS A 82 5.25 12.85 -11.83
CA LYS A 82 4.97 11.40 -11.97
C LYS A 82 4.32 11.09 -13.32
N ASN A 83 4.40 9.83 -13.76
CA ASN A 83 3.81 9.37 -15.02
C ASN A 83 2.30 9.65 -15.12
N LEU A 84 1.59 9.59 -14.00
CA LEU A 84 0.19 10.02 -13.85
C LEU A 84 0.13 11.08 -12.75
N THR A 85 -0.50 12.22 -13.02
CA THR A 85 -0.56 13.35 -12.08
C THR A 85 -1.98 13.89 -11.89
N THR A 86 -2.23 14.46 -10.71
CA THR A 86 -3.44 15.21 -10.35
C THR A 86 -3.36 16.70 -10.71
N LEU A 87 -2.34 17.13 -11.47
CA LEU A 87 -2.01 18.54 -11.71
C LEU A 87 -1.56 19.28 -10.43
N GLY A 88 -0.94 18.56 -9.51
CA GLY A 88 -0.46 19.08 -8.23
C GLY A 88 0.11 17.96 -7.36
N GLU A 89 -0.34 17.89 -6.12
CA GLU A 89 -0.01 16.81 -5.18
C GLU A 89 -1.10 15.73 -5.16
N GLY A 90 -0.72 14.51 -4.84
CA GLY A 90 -1.67 13.41 -4.67
C GLY A 90 -0.99 12.07 -4.44
N GLY A 91 -1.77 11.13 -3.94
CA GLY A 91 -1.34 9.75 -3.77
C GLY A 91 -2.51 8.80 -3.65
N MET A 92 -2.21 7.52 -3.77
CA MET A 92 -3.17 6.43 -3.63
C MET A 92 -2.55 5.31 -2.83
N LEU A 93 -3.35 4.74 -1.93
CA LEU A 93 -3.02 3.52 -1.20
C LEU A 93 -3.92 2.41 -1.72
N TYR A 94 -3.31 1.33 -2.18
CA TYR A 94 -3.96 0.05 -2.38
C TYR A 94 -3.72 -0.83 -1.15
N VAL A 95 -4.77 -1.50 -0.68
CA VAL A 95 -4.71 -2.46 0.43
C VAL A 95 -5.48 -3.70 0.03
N ARG A 96 -4.83 -4.86 0.11
CA ARG A 96 -5.41 -6.15 -0.29
C ARG A 96 -6.44 -6.65 0.70
N ASP A 97 -6.15 -6.57 2.00
CA ASP A 97 -7.06 -7.05 3.04
C ASP A 97 -8.21 -6.06 3.24
N PRO A 98 -9.48 -6.45 2.98
CA PRO A 98 -10.63 -5.59 3.20
C PRO A 98 -10.76 -5.07 4.63
N LYS A 99 -10.32 -5.85 5.63
CA LYS A 99 -10.35 -5.43 7.04
C LYS A 99 -9.41 -4.26 7.27
N LEU A 100 -8.19 -4.32 6.74
CA LEU A 100 -7.23 -3.21 6.84
C LEU A 100 -7.67 -2.02 5.98
N ALA A 101 -8.21 -2.27 4.78
CA ALA A 101 -8.72 -1.23 3.89
C ALA A 101 -9.84 -0.40 4.55
N ALA A 102 -10.72 -1.04 5.32
CA ALA A 102 -11.80 -0.37 6.05
C ALA A 102 -11.31 0.63 7.11
N LEU A 103 -10.08 0.48 7.61
CA LEU A 103 -9.49 1.37 8.62
C LEU A 103 -8.89 2.64 8.00
N VAL A 104 -8.51 2.60 6.73
CA VAL A 104 -7.78 3.68 6.03
C VAL A 104 -8.53 5.02 6.06
N PRO A 105 -9.85 5.12 5.82
CA PRO A 105 -10.56 6.40 5.88
C PRO A 105 -10.43 7.09 7.24
N ALA A 106 -10.62 6.34 8.33
CA ALA A 106 -10.49 6.87 9.68
C ALA A 106 -9.05 7.31 9.96
N LEU A 107 -8.06 6.49 9.61
CA LEU A 107 -6.64 6.81 9.82
C LEU A 107 -6.19 8.05 9.02
N ARG A 108 -6.63 8.21 7.76
CA ARG A 108 -6.22 9.34 6.91
C ARG A 108 -6.88 10.66 7.27
N HIS A 109 -7.99 10.64 7.99
CA HIS A 109 -8.83 11.81 8.20
C HIS A 109 -9.38 11.89 9.63
N ASN A 110 -8.52 11.77 10.65
CA ASN A 110 -8.85 12.03 12.06
C ASN A 110 -10.12 11.32 12.55
N GLY A 111 -10.28 10.04 12.22
CA GLY A 111 -11.42 9.21 12.61
C GLY A 111 -12.61 9.27 11.66
N HIS A 112 -12.60 10.15 10.65
CA HIS A 112 -13.71 10.23 9.71
C HIS A 112 -13.82 8.98 8.82
N CYS A 113 -14.97 8.33 8.86
CA CYS A 113 -15.22 7.08 8.13
C CYS A 113 -16.64 7.03 7.52
N ALA A 114 -16.95 5.95 6.82
CA ALA A 114 -18.30 5.68 6.37
C ALA A 114 -19.18 5.22 7.55
N TYR A 115 -20.50 5.38 7.41
CA TYR A 115 -21.44 4.73 8.31
C TYR A 115 -21.49 3.23 7.99
N ASP A 116 -21.63 2.40 9.02
CA ASP A 116 -21.73 0.94 8.93
C ASP A 116 -23.15 0.45 8.59
N PHE A 117 -24.13 1.36 8.57
CA PHE A 117 -25.50 1.12 8.15
C PHE A 117 -25.84 1.86 6.84
N ALA A 118 -26.80 1.30 6.10
CA ALA A 118 -27.36 1.97 4.93
C ALA A 118 -28.08 3.24 5.35
N ARG A 119 -27.72 4.37 4.74
CA ARG A 119 -28.37 5.66 5.02
C ARG A 119 -29.60 5.79 4.12
N PRO A 120 -30.83 5.85 4.68
CA PRO A 120 -32.03 6.01 3.87
C PRO A 120 -32.06 7.35 3.13
N ASP A 121 -31.47 8.38 3.73
CA ASP A 121 -31.24 9.70 3.13
C ASP A 121 -29.76 10.07 3.28
N TYR A 122 -29.10 10.62 2.25
CA TYR A 122 -27.66 10.96 2.30
C TYR A 122 -27.32 12.05 3.33
N TRP A 123 -28.32 12.73 3.90
CA TRP A 123 -28.19 13.76 4.94
C TRP A 123 -28.58 13.27 6.35
N LYS A 124 -28.96 11.99 6.53
CA LYS A 124 -29.32 11.41 7.85
C LYS A 124 -28.42 10.22 8.22
N PRO A 125 -27.81 10.20 9.41
CA PRO A 125 -27.67 11.33 10.34
C PRO A 125 -26.92 12.50 9.66
N ALA A 126 -27.12 13.71 10.16
CA ALA A 126 -26.38 14.88 9.67
C ALA A 126 -24.91 14.79 10.11
N MET A 127 -24.02 15.48 9.38
CA MET A 127 -22.55 15.46 9.56
C MET A 127 -21.87 14.14 9.13
N GLY A 128 -20.54 14.08 9.26
CA GLY A 128 -19.74 12.88 8.95
C GLY A 128 -19.69 11.92 10.15
N ASN A 129 -19.48 10.63 9.87
CA ASN A 129 -19.19 9.65 10.91
C ASN A 129 -17.75 9.83 11.37
N VAL A 130 -17.52 9.85 12.68
CA VAL A 130 -16.19 9.89 13.30
C VAL A 130 -16.13 8.75 14.30
N ASP A 131 -15.18 7.86 14.11
CA ASP A 131 -15.01 6.68 14.95
C ASP A 131 -13.52 6.35 15.16
N MET A 132 -13.24 5.49 16.13
CA MET A 132 -11.90 5.03 16.44
C MET A 132 -11.53 3.84 15.54
N PRO A 133 -10.41 3.89 14.80
CA PRO A 133 -9.96 2.75 14.01
C PRO A 133 -9.52 1.62 14.96
N LEU A 134 -10.33 0.56 15.04
CA LEU A 134 -10.04 -0.63 15.85
C LEU A 134 -9.56 -1.77 14.96
N LEU A 135 -8.37 -2.29 15.23
CA LEU A 135 -7.87 -3.54 14.63
C LEU A 135 -7.84 -4.62 15.71
N ASP A 136 -8.63 -5.68 15.52
CA ASP A 136 -8.74 -6.81 16.46
C ASP A 136 -9.01 -6.37 17.92
N GLY A 137 -9.93 -5.41 18.08
CA GLY A 137 -10.31 -4.86 19.39
C GLY A 137 -9.28 -3.91 20.01
N ARG A 138 -8.18 -3.62 19.31
CA ARG A 138 -7.17 -2.66 19.74
C ARG A 138 -7.30 -1.38 18.94
N MET A 139 -7.32 -0.26 19.66
CA MET A 139 -7.30 1.06 19.06
C MET A 139 -5.96 1.32 18.38
N LEU A 140 -6.01 1.73 17.12
CA LEU A 140 -4.86 2.25 16.40
C LEU A 140 -4.75 3.74 16.75
N GLN A 141 -3.77 4.09 17.59
CA GLN A 141 -3.40 5.49 17.78
C GLN A 141 -2.55 5.97 16.60
N PRO A 142 -2.64 7.27 16.22
CA PRO A 142 -1.61 7.91 15.42
C PRO A 142 -0.23 7.83 16.09
#